data_AF-A0A534Y4R0-F1
#
_entry.id   AF-A0A534Y4R0-F1
#
_cell.length_a   1.000
_cell.length_b   1.000
_cell.length_c   1.000
_cell.angle_alpha   90.00
_cell.angle_beta   90.00
_cell.angle_gamma   90.00
#
_symmetry.space_group_name_H-M   'P 1'
#
loop_
_entity.id
_entity.type
_entity.pdbx_description
1 polymer ?
#
loop_
_entity_poly.entity_id
_entity_poly.type
_entity_poly.pdbx_seq_one_letter_code
_entity_poly.pdbx_strand_id
1 'polypeptide(L)'
;AFIAVRVDNLLYLFQSVFDVARWPSTIFRGALAVVFTYVLPLALMTTYPALALLGKLTPATAFGALAGTLAFAAFARFSWRASIGRYTSASS
;
A
#
# COMPACT_ATOMS: atom_id res chain seq x y z
N ALA A 1 29.22 13.97 -7.03
CA ALA A 1 28.90 12.93 -6.03
C ALA A 1 27.84 12.01 -6.61
N PHE A 2 28.08 10.70 -6.65
CA PHE A 2 27.21 9.74 -7.34
C PHE A 2 25.98 9.39 -6.49
N ILE A 3 24.79 9.41 -7.11
CA ILE A 3 23.49 9.07 -6.50
C ILE A 3 23.43 7.57 -6.10
N ALA A 4 24.34 6.74 -6.62
CA ALA A 4 24.41 5.30 -6.38
C ALA A 4 24.46 4.92 -4.89
N VAL A 5 25.18 5.66 -4.04
CA VAL A 5 25.25 5.42 -2.58
C VAL A 5 23.88 5.56 -1.88
N ARG A 6 22.93 6.27 -2.50
CA ARG A 6 21.58 6.45 -1.96
C ARG A 6 20.64 5.28 -2.28
N VAL A 7 20.96 4.46 -3.29
CA VAL A 7 20.16 3.30 -3.68
C VAL A 7 20.34 2.15 -2.69
N ASP A 8 21.55 1.95 -2.16
CA ASP A 8 21.82 0.92 -1.15
C ASP A 8 20.99 1.13 0.12
N ASN A 9 20.88 2.37 0.58
CA ASN A 9 20.02 2.72 1.72
C ASN A 9 18.53 2.40 1.45
N LEU A 10 18.09 2.52 0.19
CA LEU A 10 16.73 2.16 -0.19
C LEU A 10 16.53 0.63 -0.12
N LEU A 11 17.53 -0.15 -0.55
CA LEU A 11 17.50 -1.61 -0.43
C LEU A 11 17.45 -2.06 1.04
N TYR A 12 18.25 -1.45 1.92
CA TYR A 12 18.18 -1.72 3.37
C TYR A 12 16.83 -1.36 3.98
N LEU A 13 16.22 -0.26 3.54
CA LEU A 13 14.87 0.11 3.94
C LEU A 13 13.84 -0.94 3.50
N PHE A 14 13.89 -1.38 2.22
CA PHE A 14 12.99 -2.41 1.72
C PHE A 14 13.18 -3.74 2.47
N GLN A 15 14.42 -4.18 2.71
CA GLN A 15 14.70 -5.37 3.51
C GLN A 15 14.05 -5.29 4.91
N SER A 16 14.23 -4.16 5.59
CA SER A 16 13.64 -3.93 6.92
C SER A 16 12.10 -3.93 6.88
N VAL A 17 11.51 -3.31 5.85
CA VAL A 17 10.05 -3.30 5.63
C VAL A 17 9.50 -4.69 5.33
N PHE A 18 10.21 -5.51 4.55
CA PHE A 18 9.80 -6.88 4.27
C PHE A 18 9.91 -7.79 5.50
N ASP A 19 10.89 -7.56 6.38
CA ASP A 19 10.93 -8.27 7.68
C ASP A 19 9.72 -7.90 8.55
N VAL A 20 9.29 -6.65 8.52
CA VAL A 20 8.06 -6.20 9.20
C VAL A 20 6.82 -6.91 8.65
N ALA A 21 6.78 -7.24 7.36
CA ALA A 21 5.63 -7.91 6.73
C ALA A 21 5.34 -9.33 7.28
N ARG A 22 6.30 -9.94 7.99
CA ARG A 22 6.17 -11.24 8.66
C ARG A 22 5.35 -11.16 9.95
N TRP A 23 5.23 -9.97 10.53
CA TRP A 23 4.53 -9.75 11.79
C TRP A 23 3.04 -9.49 11.52
N PRO A 24 2.13 -10.10 12.31
CA PRO A 24 0.69 -9.84 12.19
C PRO A 24 0.36 -8.36 12.36
N SER A 25 -0.59 -7.86 11.58
CA SER A 25 -0.98 -6.44 11.63
C SER A 25 -1.48 -5.96 12.99
N THR A 26 -1.94 -6.88 13.85
CA THR A 26 -2.44 -6.60 15.21
C THR A 26 -1.37 -6.06 16.17
N ILE A 27 -0.10 -6.23 15.84
CA ILE A 27 1.04 -5.72 16.63
C ILE A 27 1.19 -4.21 16.44
N PHE A 28 0.87 -3.69 15.25
CA PHE A 28 0.97 -2.27 14.95
C PHE A 28 -0.31 -1.55 15.40
N ARG A 29 -0.16 -0.41 16.07
CA ARG A 29 -1.27 0.41 16.59
C ARG A 29 -1.13 1.86 16.17
N GLY A 30 -2.23 2.61 16.22
CA GLY A 30 -2.26 4.04 15.91
C GLY A 30 -1.75 4.34 14.50
N ALA A 31 -0.83 5.31 14.37
CA ALA A 31 -0.31 5.76 13.09
C ALA A 31 0.36 4.64 12.26
N LEU A 32 1.08 3.72 12.91
CA LEU A 32 1.76 2.62 12.21
C LEU A 32 0.77 1.66 11.55
N ALA A 33 -0.36 1.37 12.21
CA ALA A 33 -1.42 0.55 11.64
C ALA A 33 -1.99 1.19 10.35
N VAL A 34 -2.16 2.52 10.36
CA VAL A 34 -2.62 3.28 9.18
C VAL A 34 -1.59 3.21 8.06
N VAL A 35 -0.33 3.49 8.35
CA VAL A 35 0.76 3.46 7.34
C VAL A 35 0.86 2.09 6.69
N PHE A 36 0.89 1.01 7.48
CA PHE A 36 1.01 -0.35 6.96
C PHE A 36 -0.26 -0.91 6.33
N THR A 37 -1.42 -0.26 6.51
CA THR A 37 -2.67 -0.67 5.84
C THR A 37 -2.90 0.10 4.55
N TYR A 38 -2.63 1.41 4.53
CA TYR A 38 -3.05 2.29 3.43
C TYR A 38 -1.90 2.84 2.59
N VAL A 39 -0.68 2.98 3.13
CA VAL A 39 0.47 3.55 2.41
C VAL A 39 1.35 2.45 1.82
N LEU A 40 1.69 1.42 2.59
CA LEU A 40 2.51 0.26 2.16
C LEU A 40 1.71 -1.03 1.88
N PRO A 41 0.38 -0.97 1.88
CA PRO A 41 -0.58 -2.09 2.04
C PRO A 41 -0.18 -3.44 2.67
N LEU A 42 0.82 -3.53 3.56
CA LEU A 42 1.30 -4.79 4.13
C LEU A 42 0.19 -5.60 4.82
N ALA A 43 -0.65 -4.97 5.65
CA ALA A 43 -1.70 -5.66 6.39
C ALA A 43 -2.75 -6.30 5.45
N LEU A 44 -3.06 -5.62 4.34
CA LEU A 44 -3.96 -6.10 3.29
C LEU A 44 -3.36 -7.26 2.50
N MET A 45 -2.05 -7.24 2.26
CA MET A 45 -1.35 -8.28 1.50
C MET A 45 -1.08 -9.55 2.32
N THR A 46 -0.77 -9.42 3.61
CA THR A 46 -0.31 -10.57 4.41
C THR A 46 -1.34 -11.04 5.43
N THR A 47 -1.92 -10.15 6.22
CA THR A 47 -2.74 -10.54 7.39
C THR A 47 -4.20 -10.77 7.03
N TYR A 48 -4.81 -9.92 6.21
CA TYR A 48 -6.25 -9.98 5.93
C TYR A 48 -6.68 -11.26 5.18
N PRO A 49 -5.92 -11.75 4.18
CA PRO A 49 -6.24 -13.03 3.52
C PRO A 49 -6.19 -14.20 4.50
N ALA A 50 -5.19 -14.24 5.38
CA ALA A 50 -5.08 -15.27 6.41
C ALA A 50 -6.27 -15.22 7.37
N LEU A 51 -6.70 -14.03 7.80
CA LEU A 51 -7.89 -13.86 8.64
C LEU A 51 -9.18 -14.29 7.91
N ALA A 52 -9.31 -14.01 6.62
CA ALA A 52 -10.46 -14.41 5.83
C ALA A 52 -10.55 -15.94 5.70
N LEU A 53 -9.43 -16.61 5.39
CA LEU A 53 -9.34 -18.06 5.30
C LEU A 53 -9.63 -18.74 6.65
N LEU A 54 -9.24 -18.10 7.76
CA LEU A 54 -9.52 -18.59 9.11
C LEU A 54 -10.93 -18.23 9.61
N GLY A 55 -11.76 -17.54 8.81
CA GLY A 55 -13.09 -17.08 9.23
C GLY A 55 -13.10 -16.01 10.32
N LYS A 56 -11.96 -15.34 10.53
CA LYS A 56 -11.74 -14.33 11.59
C LYS A 56 -11.77 -12.89 11.08
N LEU A 57 -11.88 -12.68 9.76
CA LEU A 57 -12.01 -11.34 9.21
C LEU A 57 -13.42 -10.81 9.46
N THR A 58 -13.53 -9.71 10.22
CA THR A 58 -14.84 -9.13 10.51
C THR A 58 -15.48 -8.55 9.24
N PRO A 59 -16.82 -8.58 9.11
CA PRO A 59 -17.51 -7.96 7.98
C PRO A 59 -17.18 -6.47 7.81
N ALA A 60 -17.06 -5.73 8.92
CA ALA A 60 -16.69 -4.32 8.90
C ALA A 60 -15.30 -4.09 8.28
N THR A 61 -14.31 -4.93 8.62
CA THR A 61 -12.97 -4.87 8.03
C THR A 61 -13.00 -5.21 6.54
N ALA A 62 -13.79 -6.21 6.14
CA ALA A 62 -13.93 -6.61 4.74
C ALA A 62 -14.56 -5.48 3.89
N PHE A 63 -15.66 -4.89 4.37
CA PHE A 63 -16.29 -3.74 3.70
C PHE A 63 -15.37 -2.51 3.69
N GLY A 64 -14.61 -2.25 4.75
CA GLY A 64 -13.61 -1.20 4.78
C GLY A 64 -12.52 -1.39 3.72
N ALA A 65 -12.01 -2.61 3.56
CA ALA A 65 -11.03 -2.95 2.52
C ALA A 65 -11.61 -2.77 1.10
N LEU A 66 -12.85 -3.19 0.88
CA LEU A 66 -13.54 -3.02 -0.40
C LEU A 66 -13.78 -1.53 -0.71
N ALA A 67 -14.27 -0.76 0.26
CA ALA A 67 -14.50 0.67 0.12
C ALA A 67 -13.19 1.42 -0.18
N GLY A 68 -12.12 1.08 0.54
CA GLY A 68 -10.78 1.61 0.28
C GLY A 68 -10.32 1.30 -1.15
N THR A 69 -10.46 0.04 -1.59
CA THR A 69 -10.11 -0.38 -2.96
C THR A 69 -10.83 0.46 -4.00
N LEU A 70 -12.14 0.64 -3.87
CA LEU A 70 -12.93 1.46 -4.79
C LEU A 70 -12.50 2.93 -4.77
N ALA A 71 -12.23 3.49 -3.58
CA ALA A 71 -11.80 4.87 -3.43
C ALA A 71 -10.44 5.12 -4.11
N PHE A 72 -9.43 4.26 -3.87
CA PHE A 72 -8.12 4.38 -4.50
C PHE A 72 -8.18 4.15 -6.01
N ALA A 73 -8.98 3.18 -6.47
CA ALA A 73 -9.20 2.95 -7.89
C ALA A 73 -9.85 4.16 -8.58
N ALA A 74 -10.87 4.75 -7.96
CA ALA A 74 -11.51 5.97 -8.45
C ALA A 74 -10.53 7.15 -8.49
N PHE A 75 -9.73 7.34 -7.44
CA PHE A 75 -8.72 8.38 -7.37
C PHE A 75 -7.65 8.22 -8.45
N ALA A 76 -7.12 7.01 -8.63
CA ALA A 76 -6.15 6.69 -9.69
C ALA A 76 -6.75 6.96 -11.07
N ARG A 77 -8.01 6.55 -11.30
CA ARG A 77 -8.72 6.77 -12.57
C ARG A 77 -8.95 8.26 -12.84
N PHE A 78 -9.36 9.03 -11.84
CA PHE A 78 -9.53 10.47 -11.95
C PHE A 78 -8.21 11.15 -12.31
N SER A 79 -7.14 10.82 -11.57
CA SER A 79 -5.80 11.39 -11.78
C SER A 79 -5.28 11.07 -13.18
N TRP A 80 -5.42 9.82 -13.63
CA TRP A 80 -5.06 9.41 -14.98
C TRP A 80 -5.77 10.23 -16.06
N ARG A 81 -7.10 10.36 -15.95
CA ARG A 81 -7.90 11.11 -16.93
C ARG A 81 -7.54 12.59 -16.96
N ALA A 82 -7.31 13.19 -15.79
CA ALA A 82 -6.90 14.58 -15.68
C ALA A 82 -5.52 14.81 -16.32
N SER A 83 -4.57 13.90 -16.10
CA SER A 83 -3.22 13.99 -16.67
C SER A 83 -3.19 13.82 -18.19
N ILE A 84 -3.90 12.82 -18.73
CA ILE A 84 -3.97 12.60 -20.19
C ILE A 84 -4.60 13.79 -20.92
N GLY A 85 -5.64 14.42 -20.34
CA GLY A 85 -6.25 15.60 -20.93
C GLY A 85 -5.33 16.82 -21.00
N ARG A 86 -4.25 16.85 -20.22
CA ARG A 86 -3.22 17.91 -20.19
C ARG A 86 -1.93 17.51 -20.89
N TYR A 87 -1.87 16.30 -21.45
CA TYR A 87 -0.68 15.77 -22.09
C TYR A 87 -0.56 16.33 -23.52
N THR A 88 0.29 17.34 -23.72
CA THR A 88 0.34 18.11 -24.98
C THR A 88 1.37 17.65 -26.02
N SER A 89 2.36 16.81 -25.70
CA SER A 89 3.09 15.94 -26.64
C SER A 89 4.27 15.24 -25.96
N ALA A 90 4.67 14.08 -26.48
CA ALA A 90 6.06 13.62 -26.51
C ALA A 90 6.53 13.70 -27.97
N SER A 91 6.59 14.90 -28.53
CA SER A 91 7.20 15.10 -29.85
C SER A 91 8.66 15.52 -29.64
N SER A 92 9.57 14.61 -29.99
CA SER A 92 10.97 14.95 -30.30
C SER A 92 11.06 15.64 -31.66
#